data_AF-A0A7J0BLL8-F1
#
_entry.id   AF-A0A7J0BLL8-F1
#
_cell.length_a   1.000
_cell.length_b   1.000
_cell.length_c   1.000
_cell.angle_alpha   90.00
_cell.angle_beta   90.00
_cell.angle_gamma   90.00
#
_symmetry.space_group_name_H-M   'P 1'
#
loop_
_entity.id
_entity.type
_entity.pdbx_description
1 polymer ?
#
loop_
_entity_poly.entity_id
_entity_poly.type
_entity_poly.pdbx_seq_one_letter_code
_entity_poly.pdbx_strand_id
1 'polypeptide(L)'
;MVQRYKFLPEAEEAIRACWCAMALSSEGEYVMHSDYAALLSHAKHLETRLNMATSFCVGLIREREVNIEARGEGKWCVYRGGYVLTRKGKWEYEPLPSSRTQSFYDNTRFTLEEAFERANAVIKEFRK
;
A
#
# COMPACT_ATOMS: atom_id res chain seq x y z
N MET A 1 3.37 -17.38 -6.34
CA MET A 1 2.76 -17.43 -5.00
C MET A 1 2.60 -16.00 -4.53
N VAL A 2 1.40 -15.42 -4.62
CA VAL A 2 1.15 -14.00 -4.28
C VAL A 2 0.82 -13.92 -2.80
N GLN A 3 1.72 -13.37 -1.99
CA GLN A 3 1.42 -13.09 -0.58
C GLN A 3 0.50 -11.88 -0.48
N ARG A 4 -0.74 -12.12 -0.02
CA ARG A 4 -1.73 -11.08 0.26
C ARG A 4 -1.51 -10.56 1.68
N TYR A 5 -1.42 -9.25 1.85
CA TYR A 5 -1.29 -8.63 3.16
C TYR A 5 -2.51 -7.78 3.48
N LYS A 6 -3.07 -8.01 4.66
CA LYS A 6 -4.02 -7.09 5.30
C LYS A 6 -3.21 -6.13 6.16
N PHE A 7 -3.48 -4.83 6.03
CA PHE A 7 -2.95 -3.82 6.93
C PHE A 7 -3.60 -4.04 8.30
N LEU A 8 -2.82 -4.53 9.28
CA LEU A 8 -3.32 -4.85 10.61
C LEU A 8 -3.18 -3.61 11.51
N PRO A 9 -4.26 -3.12 12.14
CA PRO A 9 -4.23 -2.01 13.11
C PRO A 9 -3.22 -2.19 14.25
N GLU A 10 -2.86 -3.45 14.53
CA GLU A 10 -1.89 -3.87 15.53
C GLU A 10 -0.48 -3.27 15.30
N ALA A 11 -0.10 -3.01 14.04
CA ALA A 11 1.22 -2.43 13.72
C ALA A 11 1.34 -0.96 14.15
N GLU A 12 0.25 -0.19 14.09
CA GLU A 12 0.23 1.21 14.48
C GLU A 12 0.26 1.37 16.00
N GLU A 13 -0.41 0.44 16.71
CA GLU A 13 -0.42 0.38 18.17
C GLU A 13 0.96 -0.03 18.73
N ALA A 14 1.65 -0.98 18.07
CA ALA A 14 3.01 -1.38 18.41
C ALA A 14 4.03 -0.24 18.22
N ILE A 15 3.92 0.52 17.13
CA ILE A 15 4.79 1.68 16.88
C ILE A 15 4.57 2.78 17.92
N ARG A 16 3.31 3.07 18.28
CA ARG A 16 2.98 4.03 19.34
C ARG A 16 3.53 3.61 20.71
N ALA A 17 3.40 2.34 21.08
CA ALA A 17 3.94 1.81 22.33
C ALA A 17 5.47 1.98 22.39
N CYS A 18 6.16 1.73 21.27
CA CYS A 18 7.61 1.97 21.16
C CYS A 18 7.99 3.44 21.34
N TRP A 19 7.25 4.39 20.73
CA TRP A 19 7.52 5.82 20.92
C TRP A 19 7.26 6.29 22.36
N CYS A 20 6.21 5.81 23.02
CA CYS A 20 5.94 6.11 24.43
C CYS A 20 7.02 5.58 25.38
N ALA A 21 7.55 4.38 25.12
CA ALA A 21 8.64 3.81 25.91
C ALA A 21 9.94 4.62 25.78
N MET A 22 10.24 5.15 24.58
CA MET A 22 11.43 5.97 24.36
C MET A 22 11.33 7.35 25.03
N ALA A 23 10.15 7.97 25.06
CA ALA A 23 9.94 9.28 25.67
C ALA A 23 10.07 9.30 27.21
N LEU A 24 9.97 8.14 27.88
CA LEU A 24 10.12 8.01 29.33
C LEU A 24 11.55 7.72 29.81
N SER A 25 12.52 7.58 28.89
CA SER A 25 13.89 7.09 29.20
C SER A 25 14.98 8.16 29.20
N SER A 26 14.65 9.45 29.32
CA SER A 26 15.66 10.53 29.34
C SER A 26 16.55 10.53 30.59
N GLU A 27 16.35 9.61 31.54
CA GLU A 27 17.21 9.44 32.72
C GLU A 27 17.65 7.98 32.88
N GLY A 28 18.85 7.66 32.38
CA GLY A 28 19.59 6.47 32.82
C GLY A 28 19.53 5.25 31.88
N GLU A 29 20.72 4.84 31.44
CA GLU A 29 21.14 3.53 30.89
C GLU A 29 20.14 2.74 30.01
N TYR A 30 20.42 2.77 28.71
CA TYR A 30 19.77 1.95 27.68
C TYR A 30 20.08 0.46 27.90
N VAL A 31 19.20 -0.27 28.56
CA VAL A 31 19.17 -1.73 28.46
C VAL A 31 18.41 -2.07 27.18
N MET A 32 19.15 -2.41 26.13
CA MET A 32 18.59 -2.97 24.89
C MET A 32 17.95 -4.31 25.23
N HIS A 33 16.68 -4.30 25.64
CA HIS A 33 15.90 -5.52 25.83
C HIS A 33 15.92 -6.32 24.52
N SER A 34 16.14 -7.64 24.60
CA SER A 34 16.15 -8.59 23.48
C SER A 34 14.96 -8.42 22.53
N ASP A 35 13.86 -7.91 23.05
CA ASP A 35 12.61 -7.67 22.34
C ASP A 35 12.71 -6.51 21.34
N TYR A 36 13.56 -5.51 21.60
CA TYR A 36 13.79 -4.39 20.68
C TYR A 36 14.60 -4.81 19.44
N ALA A 37 15.62 -5.65 19.63
CA ALA A 37 16.39 -6.20 18.50
C ALA A 37 15.50 -7.05 17.58
N ALA A 38 14.61 -7.85 18.17
CA ALA A 38 13.62 -8.64 17.44
C ALA A 38 12.64 -7.73 16.67
N LEU A 39 12.12 -6.67 17.29
CA LEU A 39 11.23 -5.69 16.65
C LEU A 39 11.91 -4.98 15.47
N LEU A 40 13.15 -4.51 15.63
CA LEU A 40 13.90 -3.89 14.54
C LEU A 40 14.16 -4.87 13.38
N SER A 41 14.52 -6.12 13.69
CA SER A 41 14.70 -7.15 12.67
C SER A 41 13.39 -7.42 11.92
N HIS A 42 12.26 -7.47 12.64
CA HIS A 42 10.96 -7.64 12.04
C HIS A 42 10.56 -6.45 11.15
N ALA A 43 10.79 -5.22 11.62
CA ALA A 43 10.52 -4.00 10.84
C ALA A 43 11.32 -3.96 9.53
N LYS A 44 12.64 -4.25 9.58
CA LYS A 44 13.48 -4.35 8.36
C LYS A 44 13.01 -5.44 7.40
N HIS A 45 12.55 -6.56 7.93
CA HIS A 45 12.01 -7.65 7.13
C HIS A 45 10.70 -7.24 6.43
N LEU A 46 9.81 -6.54 7.13
CA LEU A 46 8.59 -5.98 6.55
C LEU A 46 8.90 -4.94 5.47
N GLU A 47 9.83 -4.03 5.74
CA GLU A 47 10.30 -3.03 4.78
C GLU A 47 10.84 -3.69 3.50
N THR A 48 11.65 -4.76 3.66
CA THR A 48 12.14 -5.54 2.51
C THR A 48 10.98 -6.15 1.71
N ARG A 49 9.99 -6.74 2.39
CA ARG A 49 8.83 -7.33 1.71
C ARG A 49 7.95 -6.29 1.04
N LEU A 50 7.81 -5.10 1.63
CA LEU A 50 7.11 -3.97 1.03
C LEU A 50 7.82 -3.49 -0.23
N ASN A 51 9.16 -3.40 -0.20
CA ASN A 51 9.97 -3.02 -1.36
C ASN A 51 9.90 -4.04 -2.50
N MET A 52 9.63 -5.31 -2.19
CA MET A 52 9.43 -6.38 -3.19
C MET A 52 7.98 -6.55 -3.63
N ALA A 53 7.03 -5.85 -3.00
CA ALA A 53 5.62 -6.00 -3.31
C ALA A 53 5.33 -5.45 -4.71
N THR A 54 4.61 -6.22 -5.52
CA THR A 54 4.15 -5.80 -6.86
C THR A 54 2.65 -5.55 -6.91
N SER A 55 1.93 -5.89 -5.85
CA SER A 55 0.48 -5.71 -5.76
C SER A 55 0.01 -5.60 -4.31
N PHE A 56 -1.01 -4.77 -4.08
CA PHE A 56 -1.71 -4.63 -2.81
C PHE A 56 -3.22 -4.74 -3.04
N CYS A 57 -3.90 -5.61 -2.29
CA CYS A 57 -5.36 -5.65 -2.27
C CYS A 57 -5.87 -4.70 -1.18
N VAL A 58 -6.62 -3.67 -1.58
CA VAL A 58 -7.04 -2.58 -0.69
C VAL A 58 -8.47 -2.78 -0.18
N GLY A 59 -9.29 -3.51 -0.92
CA GLY A 59 -10.66 -3.83 -0.51
C GLY A 59 -11.51 -4.45 -1.59
N LEU A 60 -12.83 -4.48 -1.35
CA LEU A 60 -13.82 -5.04 -2.25
C LEU A 60 -14.84 -3.97 -2.65
N ILE A 61 -15.21 -3.95 -3.93
CA ILE A 61 -16.36 -3.22 -4.45
C ILE A 61 -17.24 -4.21 -5.20
N ARG A 62 -18.48 -4.41 -4.72
CA ARG A 62 -19.42 -5.39 -5.30
C ARG A 62 -18.75 -6.75 -5.52
N GLU A 63 -18.11 -7.27 -4.47
CA GLU A 63 -17.40 -8.56 -4.46
C GLU A 63 -16.15 -8.64 -5.36
N ARG A 64 -15.74 -7.54 -6.02
CA ARG A 64 -14.50 -7.49 -6.81
C ARG A 64 -13.38 -6.84 -6.03
N GLU A 65 -12.21 -7.47 -6.04
CA GLU A 65 -10.98 -6.93 -5.45
C GLU A 65 -10.54 -5.65 -6.16
N VAL A 66 -10.26 -4.63 -5.37
CA VAL A 66 -9.57 -3.40 -5.80
C VAL A 66 -8.10 -3.57 -5.42
N ASN A 67 -7.26 -3.65 -6.45
CA ASN A 67 -5.83 -3.85 -6.29
C ASN A 67 -5.07 -2.58 -6.70
N ILE A 68 -3.93 -2.34 -6.08
CA ILE A 68 -2.90 -1.44 -6.55
C ILE A 68 -1.79 -2.31 -7.13
N GLU A 69 -1.42 -2.12 -8.38
CA GLU A 69 -0.44 -2.99 -9.06
C GLU A 69 0.69 -2.18 -9.69
N ALA A 70 1.91 -2.69 -9.54
CA ALA A 70 3.10 -2.12 -10.16
C ALA A 70 3.03 -2.28 -11.68
N ARG A 71 3.52 -1.27 -12.41
CA ARG A 71 3.57 -1.23 -13.87
C ARG A 71 4.98 -0.93 -14.41
N GLY A 72 5.99 -0.97 -13.53
CA GLY A 72 7.37 -0.61 -13.84
C GLY A 72 7.67 0.87 -13.57
N GLU A 73 8.95 1.24 -13.49
CA GLU A 73 9.41 2.64 -13.42
C GLU A 73 8.79 3.46 -12.27
N GLY A 74 8.50 2.81 -11.13
CA GLY A 74 7.84 3.45 -9.98
C GLY A 74 6.38 3.87 -10.25
N LYS A 75 5.79 3.41 -11.36
CA LYS A 75 4.40 3.67 -11.73
C LYS A 75 3.49 2.54 -11.27
N TRP A 76 2.37 2.95 -10.71
CA TRP A 76 1.33 2.07 -10.18
C TRP A 76 -0.01 2.40 -10.82
N CYS A 77 -0.93 1.44 -10.82
CA CYS A 77 -2.32 1.71 -11.18
C CYS A 77 -3.28 1.09 -10.15
N VAL A 78 -4.45 1.69 -10.01
CA VAL A 78 -5.57 1.08 -9.29
C VAL A 78 -6.36 0.23 -10.28
N TYR A 79 -6.45 -1.07 -10.03
CA TYR A 79 -6.96 -2.09 -10.93
C TYR A 79 -8.14 -2.84 -10.31
N ARG A 80 -9.15 -3.16 -11.13
CA ARG A 80 -10.31 -3.97 -10.76
C ARG A 80 -10.83 -4.73 -11.97
N GLY A 81 -10.49 -6.01 -12.08
CA GLY A 81 -11.09 -6.95 -13.02
C GLY A 81 -11.07 -6.50 -14.50
N GLY A 82 -9.90 -6.10 -14.99
CA GLY A 82 -9.67 -5.62 -16.36
C GLY A 82 -9.81 -4.10 -16.54
N TYR A 83 -10.24 -3.38 -15.49
CA TYR A 83 -10.40 -1.93 -15.53
C TYR A 83 -9.37 -1.25 -14.66
N VAL A 84 -8.93 -0.07 -15.08
CA VAL A 84 -8.06 0.82 -14.30
C VAL A 84 -8.78 2.11 -13.95
N LEU A 85 -8.47 2.66 -12.78
CA LEU A 85 -9.01 3.93 -12.35
C LEU A 85 -8.24 5.09 -13.01
N THR A 86 -8.98 6.03 -13.57
CA THR A 86 -8.43 7.26 -14.16
C THR A 86 -8.22 8.35 -13.10
N ARG A 87 -7.44 9.38 -13.44
CA ARG A 87 -7.29 10.59 -12.60
C ARG A 87 -8.63 11.27 -12.28
N LYS A 88 -9.62 11.11 -13.16
CA LYS A 88 -10.98 11.64 -13.04
C LYS A 88 -11.91 10.76 -12.19
N GLY A 89 -11.42 9.67 -11.60
CA GLY A 89 -12.22 8.76 -10.77
C GLY A 89 -13.13 7.82 -11.58
N LYS A 90 -13.00 7.78 -12.91
CA LYS A 90 -13.75 6.85 -13.77
C LYS A 90 -12.98 5.55 -13.96
N TRP A 91 -13.70 4.44 -14.05
CA TRP A 91 -13.13 3.15 -14.42
C TRP A 91 -13.14 2.99 -15.94
N GLU A 92 -11.98 2.73 -16.53
CA GLU A 92 -11.82 2.50 -17.96
C GLU A 92 -11.18 1.13 -18.19
N TYR A 93 -11.60 0.43 -19.24
CA TYR A 93 -11.00 -0.85 -19.59
C TYR A 93 -9.54 -0.64 -20.01
N GLU A 94 -8.64 -1.48 -19.52
CA GLU A 94 -7.23 -1.39 -19.89
C GLU A 94 -7.01 -2.00 -21.28
N PRO A 95 -6.64 -1.20 -22.30
CA PRO A 95 -6.43 -1.72 -23.65
C PRO A 95 -5.16 -2.57 -23.70
N LEU A 96 -5.01 -3.32 -24.80
CA LEU A 96 -3.80 -4.08 -25.10
C LEU A 96 -2.56 -3.18 -25.00
N PRO A 97 -1.41 -3.69 -24.55
CA PRO A 97 -0.19 -2.90 -24.37
C PRO A 97 0.19 -2.07 -25.60
N SER A 98 0.07 -2.64 -26.81
CA SER A 98 0.36 -1.98 -28.08
C SER A 98 -0.63 -0.87 -28.48
N SER A 99 -1.78 -0.79 -27.81
CA SER A 99 -2.83 0.20 -28.07
C SER A 99 -2.88 1.31 -27.02
N ARG A 100 -1.98 1.29 -26.02
CA ARG A 100 -1.93 2.32 -24.98
C ARG A 100 -1.23 3.57 -25.50
N THR A 101 -1.89 4.71 -25.34
CA THR A 101 -1.33 6.02 -25.66
C THR A 101 -0.61 6.61 -24.46
N GLN A 102 0.27 7.59 -24.67
CA GLN A 102 0.87 8.35 -23.56
C GLN A 102 -0.21 8.98 -22.65
N SER A 103 -1.27 9.51 -23.26
CA SER A 103 -2.41 10.07 -22.51
C SER A 103 -3.10 9.04 -21.61
N PHE A 104 -3.16 7.76 -22.02
CA PHE A 104 -3.68 6.69 -21.17
C PHE A 104 -2.75 6.46 -19.97
N TYR A 105 -1.43 6.41 -20.19
CA TYR A 105 -0.47 6.28 -19.11
C TYR A 105 -0.57 7.45 -18.13
N ASP A 106 -0.54 8.68 -18.63
CA ASP A 106 -0.63 9.88 -17.78
C ASP A 106 -1.92 9.90 -16.97
N ASN A 107 -3.03 9.43 -17.53
CA ASN A 107 -4.33 9.41 -16.86
C ASN A 107 -4.53 8.25 -15.88
N THR A 108 -3.75 7.17 -15.98
CA THR A 108 -4.01 5.92 -15.21
C THR A 108 -2.80 5.39 -14.44
N ARG A 109 -1.65 6.08 -14.51
CA ARG A 109 -0.42 5.73 -13.80
C ARG A 109 -0.10 6.78 -12.75
N PHE A 110 0.18 6.29 -11.55
CA PHE A 110 0.33 7.07 -10.33
C PHE A 110 1.64 6.72 -9.63
N THR A 111 2.05 7.54 -8.67
CA THR A 111 2.98 7.07 -7.64
C THR A 111 2.27 6.06 -6.73
N LEU A 112 3.03 5.35 -5.89
CA LEU A 112 2.44 4.39 -4.97
C LEU A 112 1.48 5.09 -3.98
N GLU A 113 1.91 6.23 -3.44
CA GLU A 113 1.12 7.02 -2.50
C GLU A 113 -0.20 7.48 -3.13
N GLU A 114 -0.13 8.07 -4.33
CA GLU A 114 -1.31 8.53 -5.06
C GLU A 114 -2.25 7.35 -5.39
N ALA A 115 -1.73 6.17 -5.71
CA ALA A 115 -2.54 4.99 -5.96
C ALA A 115 -3.32 4.56 -4.70
N PHE A 116 -2.70 4.62 -3.51
CA PHE A 116 -3.36 4.35 -2.25
C PHE A 116 -4.45 5.36 -1.93
N GLU A 117 -4.17 6.65 -2.05
CA GLU A 117 -5.16 7.71 -1.84
C GLU A 117 -6.40 7.49 -2.71
N ARG A 118 -6.19 7.23 -4.00
CA ARG A 118 -7.27 7.01 -4.96
C ARG A 118 -8.05 5.73 -4.69
N ALA A 119 -7.37 4.62 -4.41
CA ALA A 119 -8.04 3.36 -4.10
C ALA A 119 -8.93 3.48 -2.85
N ASN A 120 -8.40 4.11 -1.79
CA ASN A 120 -9.12 4.35 -0.55
C ASN A 120 -10.32 5.29 -0.74
N ALA A 121 -10.17 6.35 -1.55
CA ALA A 121 -11.27 7.27 -1.86
C ALA A 121 -12.45 6.53 -2.51
N VAL A 122 -12.19 5.70 -3.52
CA VAL A 122 -13.24 4.94 -4.20
C VAL A 122 -13.86 3.91 -3.26
N ILE A 123 -13.08 3.17 -2.48
CA ILE A 123 -13.62 2.22 -1.49
C ILE A 123 -14.53 2.93 -0.48
N LYS A 124 -14.13 4.12 0.00
CA LYS A 124 -14.92 4.91 0.93
C LYS A 124 -16.25 5.37 0.32
N GLU A 125 -16.27 5.78 -0.94
CA GLU A 125 -17.50 6.16 -1.64
C GLU A 125 -18.48 5.00 -1.77
N PHE A 126 -17.99 3.79 -2.04
CA PHE A 126 -18.86 2.60 -2.18
C PHE A 126 -19.38 2.03 -0.86
N ARG A 127 -18.79 2.41 0.28
CA ARG A 127 -19.25 1.99 1.62
C ARG A 127 -20.34 2.88 2.21
N LYS A 128 -20.60 4.05 1.60
CA LYS A 128 -21.70 4.94 1.95
C LYS A 128 -23.01 4.41 1.37
#